data_AF-A0AAE1Y162-F1
#
_entry.id   AF-A0AAE1Y162-F1
#
_cell.length_a   1.000
_cell.length_b   1.000
_cell.length_c   1.000
_cell.angle_alpha   90.00
_cell.angle_beta   90.00
_cell.angle_gamma   90.00
#
_symmetry.space_group_name_H-M   'P 1'
#
loop_
_entity.id
_entity.type
_entity.pdbx_description
1 polymer ?
#
loop_
_entity_poly.entity_id
_entity_poly.type
_entity_poly.pdbx_seq_one_letter_code
_entity_poly.pdbx_strand_id
1 'polypeptide(L)'
;MLRVSAVRERKCGRSYGGVQNQAAPGSLCLRKLFATVSAVKAAYAELQMAQFPYNDEAVQSADQAVVDELKALSELKRRFLKNQIDSSPPHVTLMLAEIQEQQSLMKTYEITMKKNAGGDREQESRISLPFKNS
;
A
#
# COMPACT_ATOMS: atom_id res chain seq x y z
N MET A 1 -21.12 -73.31 -1.48
CA MET A 1 -20.68 -72.03 -0.87
C MET A 1 -19.51 -71.48 -1.68
N LEU A 2 -19.79 -70.55 -2.60
CA LEU A 2 -18.77 -69.90 -3.45
C LEU A 2 -18.11 -68.78 -2.64
N ARG A 3 -16.77 -68.83 -2.50
CA ARG A 3 -15.95 -67.75 -1.96
C ARG A 3 -15.99 -66.58 -2.96
N VAL A 4 -16.65 -65.49 -2.58
CA VAL A 4 -16.62 -64.22 -3.33
C VAL A 4 -15.27 -63.56 -3.09
N SER A 5 -14.53 -63.36 -4.17
CA SER A 5 -13.23 -62.67 -4.21
C SER A 5 -13.37 -61.22 -3.76
N ALA A 6 -12.42 -60.75 -2.94
CA ALA A 6 -12.32 -59.37 -2.52
C ALA A 6 -12.06 -58.44 -3.72
N VAL A 7 -12.98 -57.51 -3.95
CA VAL A 7 -12.82 -56.40 -4.88
C VAL A 7 -11.75 -55.47 -4.33
N ARG A 8 -10.62 -55.41 -5.03
CA ARG A 8 -9.53 -54.45 -4.77
C ARG A 8 -9.99 -53.08 -5.27
N GLU A 9 -10.40 -52.21 -4.36
CA GLU A 9 -10.74 -50.82 -4.67
C GLU A 9 -9.51 -50.10 -5.26
N ARG A 10 -9.60 -49.73 -6.53
CA ARG A 10 -8.70 -48.74 -7.11
C ARG A 10 -9.15 -47.36 -6.65
N LYS A 11 -8.48 -46.76 -5.67
CA LYS A 11 -8.57 -45.31 -5.50
C LYS A 11 -7.84 -44.63 -6.67
N CYS A 12 -8.60 -44.24 -7.69
CA CYS A 12 -8.25 -43.16 -8.58
C CYS A 12 -8.62 -41.85 -7.86
N GLY A 13 -7.66 -40.93 -7.65
CA GLY A 13 -7.96 -39.70 -6.93
C GLY A 13 -6.81 -38.71 -6.85
N ARG A 14 -6.58 -38.01 -7.97
CA ARG A 14 -5.99 -36.66 -8.09
C ARG A 14 -4.66 -36.41 -7.37
N SER A 15 -3.58 -36.58 -8.14
CA SER A 15 -2.39 -35.77 -7.93
C SER A 15 -2.77 -34.31 -8.23
N TYR A 16 -3.04 -33.54 -7.18
CA TYR A 16 -3.06 -32.08 -7.31
C TYR A 16 -1.63 -31.67 -7.61
N GLY A 17 -1.36 -31.37 -8.88
CA GLY A 17 -0.17 -30.66 -9.29
C GLY A 17 -0.08 -29.39 -8.46
N GLY A 18 0.87 -29.36 -7.54
CA GLY A 18 1.20 -28.18 -6.76
C GLY A 18 1.58 -27.09 -7.75
N VAL A 19 0.70 -26.12 -7.91
CA VAL A 19 0.98 -24.88 -8.63
C VAL A 19 2.21 -24.30 -7.97
N GLN A 20 3.31 -24.22 -8.72
CA GLN A 20 4.56 -23.59 -8.29
C GLN A 20 4.29 -22.09 -8.18
N ASN A 21 3.69 -21.65 -7.09
CA ASN A 21 3.59 -20.25 -6.70
C ASN A 21 4.89 -19.85 -5.99
N GLN A 22 6.04 -20.06 -6.64
CA GLN A 22 7.23 -19.33 -6.27
C GLN A 22 7.06 -17.93 -6.85
N ALA A 23 6.53 -17.01 -6.04
CA ALA A 23 6.72 -15.60 -6.34
C ALA A 23 8.23 -15.40 -6.41
N ALA A 24 8.73 -15.03 -7.60
CA ALA A 24 10.13 -14.71 -7.75
C ALA A 24 10.49 -13.64 -6.69
N PRO A 25 11.62 -13.78 -5.97
CA PRO A 25 12.04 -12.80 -4.96
C PRO A 25 11.99 -11.36 -5.48
N GLY A 26 12.25 -11.15 -6.78
CA GLY A 26 12.10 -9.87 -7.46
C GLY A 26 10.69 -9.29 -7.46
N SER A 27 9.63 -10.08 -7.67
CA SER A 27 8.25 -9.55 -7.72
C SER A 27 7.77 -9.09 -6.35
N LEU A 28 8.21 -9.74 -5.28
CA LEU A 28 7.91 -9.33 -3.92
C LEU A 28 8.62 -8.02 -3.54
N CYS A 29 9.88 -7.86 -3.89
CA CYS A 29 10.60 -6.61 -3.69
C CYS A 29 9.98 -5.45 -4.47
N LEU A 30 9.56 -5.67 -5.71
CA LEU A 30 8.89 -4.65 -6.51
C LEU A 30 7.59 -4.18 -5.85
N ARG A 31 6.72 -5.09 -5.37
CA ARG A 31 5.48 -4.66 -4.70
C ARG A 31 5.74 -3.88 -3.42
N LYS A 32 6.67 -4.33 -2.58
CA LYS A 32 7.03 -3.58 -1.37
C LYS A 32 7.59 -2.20 -1.69
N LEU A 33 8.37 -2.08 -2.76
CA LEU A 33 8.86 -0.79 -3.25
C LEU A 33 7.71 0.15 -3.62
N PHE A 34 6.74 -0.32 -4.42
CA PHE A 34 5.58 0.49 -4.78
C PHE A 34 4.72 0.89 -3.58
N ALA A 35 4.52 -0.02 -2.62
CA ALA A 35 3.84 0.27 -1.37
C ALA A 35 4.53 1.38 -0.58
N THR A 36 5.85 1.27 -0.37
CA THR A 36 6.64 2.28 0.35
C THR A 36 6.67 3.63 -0.37
N VAL A 37 6.85 3.65 -1.69
CA VAL A 37 6.82 4.90 -2.48
C VAL A 37 5.45 5.57 -2.40
N SER A 38 4.37 4.79 -2.47
CA SER A 38 3.01 5.31 -2.33
C SER A 38 2.74 5.84 -0.92
N ALA A 39 3.27 5.18 0.12
CA ALA A 39 3.16 5.63 1.50
C ALA A 39 3.91 6.96 1.73
N VAL A 40 5.13 7.11 1.20
CA VAL A 40 5.88 8.37 1.22
C VAL A 40 5.10 9.49 0.52
N LYS A 41 4.48 9.19 -0.63
CA LYS A 41 3.65 10.16 -1.36
C LYS A 41 2.44 10.61 -0.53
N ALA A 42 1.78 9.70 0.17
CA ALA A 42 0.66 10.02 1.05
C ALA A 42 1.12 10.89 2.24
N ALA A 43 2.21 10.52 2.92
CA ALA A 43 2.77 11.29 4.03
C ALA A 43 3.18 12.71 3.60
N TYR A 44 3.74 12.87 2.40
CA TYR A 44 4.03 14.19 1.85
C TYR A 44 2.76 15.00 1.58
N ALA A 45 1.70 14.37 1.07
CA ALA A 45 0.43 15.05 0.88
C ALA A 45 -0.18 15.49 2.24
N GLU A 46 -0.03 14.70 3.29
CA GLU A 46 -0.43 15.05 4.66
C GLU A 46 0.37 16.27 5.17
N LEU A 47 1.68 16.29 4.95
CA LEU A 47 2.55 17.44 5.24
C LEU A 47 2.08 18.72 4.52
N GLN A 48 1.64 18.59 3.26
CA GLN A 48 1.13 19.73 2.50
C GLN A 48 -0.19 20.26 3.07
N MET A 49 -1.04 19.40 3.62
CA MET A 49 -2.29 19.82 4.28
C MET A 49 -2.02 20.45 5.65
N ALA A 50 -1.08 19.91 6.42
CA ALA A 50 -0.73 20.39 7.74
C ALA A 50 -0.10 21.79 7.75
N GLN A 51 0.39 22.27 6.60
CA GLN A 51 0.95 23.62 6.48
C GLN A 51 -0.13 24.71 6.37
N PHE A 52 -1.39 24.38 6.05
CA PHE A 52 -2.44 25.37 5.83
C PHE A 52 -3.81 24.89 6.33
N PRO A 53 -4.26 25.33 7.53
CA PRO A 53 -3.54 26.15 8.52
C PRO A 53 -2.43 25.36 9.22
N TYR A 54 -1.35 26.03 9.61
CA TYR A 54 -0.16 25.40 10.20
C TYR A 54 -0.49 24.61 11.47
N ASN A 55 -0.15 23.33 11.47
CA ASN A 55 -0.30 22.41 12.59
C ASN A 55 1.02 21.65 12.81
N ASP A 56 1.75 22.03 13.87
CA ASP A 56 3.06 21.48 14.21
C ASP A 56 3.00 19.96 14.52
N GLU A 57 1.99 19.50 15.24
CA GLU A 57 1.83 18.06 15.55
C GLU A 57 1.62 17.23 14.28
N ALA A 58 0.80 17.74 13.35
CA ALA A 58 0.56 17.06 12.08
C ALA A 58 1.78 17.08 11.16
N VAL A 59 2.58 18.15 11.19
CA VAL A 59 3.86 18.24 10.47
C VAL A 59 4.85 17.21 11.03
N GLN A 60 5.04 17.16 12.34
CA GLN A 60 5.95 16.20 12.99
C GLN A 60 5.53 14.75 12.73
N SER A 61 4.22 14.45 12.79
CA SER A 61 3.71 13.11 12.49
C SER A 61 3.97 12.71 11.03
N ALA A 62 3.77 13.64 10.09
CA ALA A 62 4.00 13.37 8.67
C ALA A 62 5.51 13.17 8.39
N ASP A 63 6.37 13.99 8.98
CA ASP A 63 7.84 13.84 8.88
C ASP A 63 8.30 12.48 9.44
N GLN A 64 7.79 12.10 10.61
CA GLN A 64 8.11 10.81 11.21
C GLN A 64 7.67 9.64 10.32
N ALA A 65 6.49 9.72 9.71
CA ALA A 65 6.00 8.71 8.76
C ALA A 65 6.91 8.60 7.53
N VAL A 66 7.37 9.73 6.96
CA VAL A 66 8.34 9.71 5.85
C VAL A 66 9.65 9.04 6.26
N VAL A 67 10.17 9.38 7.44
CA VAL A 67 11.42 8.80 7.97
C VAL A 67 11.28 7.29 8.15
N ASP A 68 10.17 6.81 8.68
CA ASP A 68 9.96 5.37 8.91
C ASP A 68 9.79 4.59 7.60
N GLU A 69 9.13 5.16 6.60
CA GLU A 69 9.07 4.56 5.25
C GLU A 69 10.45 4.52 4.56
N LEU A 70 11.29 5.56 4.72
CA LEU A 70 12.66 5.57 4.21
C LEU A 70 13.57 4.54 4.92
N LYS A 71 13.37 4.32 6.22
CA LYS A 71 14.02 3.22 6.95
C LYS A 71 13.57 1.86 6.41
N ALA A 72 12.26 1.66 6.21
CA ALA A 72 11.72 0.44 5.64
C ALA A 72 12.27 0.16 4.23
N LEU A 73 12.40 1.19 3.40
CA LEU A 73 13.03 1.09 2.08
C LEU A 73 14.50 0.68 2.17
N SER A 74 15.24 1.25 3.10
CA SER A 74 16.65 0.91 3.33
C SER A 74 16.81 -0.54 3.79
N GLU A 75 15.91 -1.02 4.67
CA GLU A 75 15.87 -2.42 5.05
C GLU A 75 15.56 -3.34 3.87
N LEU A 76 14.56 -2.99 3.05
CA LEU A 76 14.18 -3.75 1.87
C LEU A 76 15.35 -3.88 0.89
N LYS A 77 16.05 -2.79 0.61
CA LYS A 77 17.27 -2.78 -0.21
C LYS A 77 18.33 -3.71 0.37
N ARG A 78 18.60 -3.63 1.69
CA ARG A 78 19.57 -4.50 2.37
C ARG A 78 19.19 -5.98 2.27
N ARG A 79 17.90 -6.32 2.43
CA ARG A 79 17.39 -7.69 2.33
C ARG A 79 17.50 -8.24 0.92
N PHE A 80 17.16 -7.42 -0.09
CA PHE A 80 17.32 -7.77 -1.50
C PHE A 80 18.78 -8.08 -1.85
N LEU A 81 19.72 -7.22 -1.46
CA LEU A 81 21.16 -7.42 -1.72
C LEU A 81 21.72 -8.67 -1.02
N LYS A 82 21.15 -9.05 0.12
CA LYS A 82 21.52 -10.28 0.86
C LYS A 82 20.76 -11.52 0.38
N ASN A 83 19.90 -11.42 -0.65
CA ASN A 83 18.99 -12.48 -1.11
C ASN A 83 18.09 -13.05 0.01
N GLN A 84 17.79 -12.26 1.04
CA GLN A 84 16.99 -12.65 2.21
C GLN A 84 15.63 -11.97 2.18
N ILE A 85 14.80 -12.36 1.21
CA ILE A 85 13.43 -11.83 1.10
C ILE A 85 12.51 -12.84 1.81
N ASP A 86 12.17 -12.48 3.04
CA ASP A 86 11.26 -13.08 4.05
C ASP A 86 10.79 -14.54 3.88
N SER A 87 10.87 -15.32 4.97
CA SER A 87 10.39 -16.71 5.05
C SER A 87 8.87 -16.88 5.17
N SER A 88 8.10 -15.81 4.93
CA SER A 88 6.63 -15.84 4.94
C SER A 88 6.13 -16.45 3.63
N PRO A 89 4.95 -17.11 3.60
CA PRO A 89 4.37 -17.57 2.34
C PRO A 89 4.27 -16.39 1.36
N PRO A 90 4.90 -16.47 0.17
CA PRO A 90 5.09 -15.33 -0.71
C PRO A 90 3.78 -14.66 -1.13
N HIS A 91 2.70 -15.44 -1.26
CA HIS A 91 1.38 -14.94 -1.63
C HIS A 91 0.78 -13.97 -0.59
N VAL A 92 0.99 -14.21 0.71
CA VAL A 92 0.46 -13.34 1.77
C VAL A 92 1.19 -11.99 1.74
N THR A 93 2.52 -12.02 1.64
CA THR A 93 3.33 -10.80 1.64
C THR A 93 3.09 -9.95 0.40
N LEU A 94 2.88 -10.60 -0.76
CA LEU A 94 2.50 -9.92 -2.00
C LEU A 94 1.15 -9.21 -1.89
N MET A 95 0.16 -9.84 -1.27
CA MET A 95 -1.19 -9.28 -1.12
C MET A 95 -1.20 -8.13 -0.10
N LEU A 96 -0.47 -8.27 1.00
CA LEU A 96 -0.34 -7.20 2.00
C LEU A 96 0.34 -5.95 1.43
N ALA A 97 1.40 -6.12 0.63
CA ALA A 97 2.06 -4.99 -0.02
C ALA A 97 1.11 -4.26 -1.00
N GLU A 98 0.32 -5.01 -1.75
CA GLU A 98 -0.67 -4.42 -2.68
C GLU A 98 -1.80 -3.68 -1.94
N ILE A 99 -2.29 -4.24 -0.82
CA ILE A 99 -3.27 -3.57 0.04
C ILE A 99 -2.69 -2.25 0.59
N GLN A 100 -1.46 -2.27 1.09
CA GLN A 100 -0.78 -1.08 1.61
C GLN A 100 -0.62 0.00 0.53
N GLU A 101 -0.24 -0.40 -0.69
CA GLU A 101 -0.15 0.50 -1.84
C GLU A 101 -1.50 1.15 -2.14
N GLN A 102 -2.57 0.35 -2.26
CA GLN A 102 -3.92 0.86 -2.54
C GLN A 102 -4.42 1.80 -1.45
N GLN A 103 -4.18 1.50 -0.18
CA GLN A 103 -4.54 2.38 0.94
C GLN A 103 -3.80 3.73 0.86
N SER A 104 -2.52 3.71 0.51
CA SER A 104 -1.71 4.93 0.38
C SER A 104 -2.16 5.80 -0.80
N LEU A 105 -2.53 5.16 -1.91
CA LEU A 105 -3.14 5.84 -3.06
C LEU A 105 -4.47 6.49 -2.67
N MET A 106 -5.34 5.76 -1.97
CA MET A 106 -6.63 6.28 -1.51
C MET A 106 -6.45 7.52 -0.62
N LYS A 107 -5.54 7.49 0.35
CA LYS A 107 -5.20 8.67 1.18
C LYS A 107 -4.77 9.86 0.34
N THR A 108 -3.92 9.64 -0.66
CA THR A 108 -3.44 10.71 -1.56
C THR A 108 -4.61 11.34 -2.35
N TYR A 109 -5.54 10.52 -2.84
CA TYR A 109 -6.73 10.99 -3.54
C TYR A 109 -7.67 11.78 -2.62
N GLU A 110 -7.91 11.31 -1.41
CA GLU A 110 -8.71 12.03 -0.42
C GLU A 110 -8.13 13.41 -0.12
N ILE A 111 -6.82 13.51 0.06
CA ILE A 111 -6.12 14.78 0.31
C ILE A 111 -6.27 15.72 -0.90
N THR A 112 -6.04 15.19 -2.10
CA THR A 112 -6.16 15.98 -3.35
C THR A 112 -7.60 16.46 -3.56
N MET A 113 -8.59 15.63 -3.27
CA MET A 113 -10.01 15.99 -3.34
C MET A 113 -10.34 17.10 -2.34
N LYS A 114 -9.88 16.99 -1.08
CA LYS A 114 -10.07 18.03 -0.06
C LYS A 114 -9.45 19.36 -0.47
N LYS A 115 -8.25 19.33 -1.06
CA LYS A 115 -7.57 20.53 -1.59
C LYS A 115 -8.36 21.19 -2.72
N ASN A 116 -8.84 20.41 -3.69
CA ASN A 116 -9.61 20.94 -4.82
C ASN A 116 -10.99 21.45 -4.40
N ALA A 117 -11.68 20.74 -3.50
CA ALA A 117 -12.98 21.16 -2.97
C ALA A 117 -12.89 22.40 -2.05
N GLY A 118 -11.74 22.63 -1.41
CA GLY A 118 -11.45 23.86 -0.67
C GLY A 118 -11.27 25.09 -1.59
N GLY A 119 -10.66 24.89 -2.75
CA GLY A 119 -10.44 25.95 -3.74
C GLY A 119 -11.73 26.56 -4.29
N ASP A 120 -12.79 25.77 -4.46
CA ASP A 120 -14.09 26.27 -4.93
C ASP A 120 -14.73 27.24 -3.93
N ARG A 121 -14.56 27.01 -2.61
CA ARG A 121 -15.15 27.87 -1.56
C ARG A 121 -14.41 29.19 -1.40
N GLU A 122 -13.09 29.20 -1.63
CA GLU A 122 -12.28 30.41 -1.52
C GLU A 122 -12.54 31.37 -2.70
N GLN A 123 -12.78 30.84 -3.90
CA GLN A 123 -13.17 31.63 -5.07
C GLN A 123 -14.55 32.31 -4.88
N GLU A 124 -15.51 31.61 -4.27
CA GLU A 124 -16.87 32.12 -4.00
C GLU A 124 -16.86 33.27 -2.97
N SER A 125 -15.99 33.17 -1.94
CA SER A 125 -15.80 34.24 -0.95
C SER A 125 -15.19 35.52 -1.54
N ARG A 126 -14.36 35.41 -2.58
CA ARG A 126 -13.76 36.56 -3.28
C ARG A 126 -14.76 37.28 -4.19
N ILE A 127 -15.76 36.57 -4.71
CA ILE A 127 -16.85 37.14 -5.53
C ILE A 127 -17.90 37.85 -4.66
N SER A 128 -17.96 37.52 -3.36
CA SER A 128 -18.95 38.07 -2.41
C SER A 128 -18.55 39.37 -1.71
N LEU A 129 -17.37 39.95 -1.98
CA LEU A 129 -17.00 41.25 -1.41
C LEU A 129 -17.60 42.39 -2.26
N PRO A 130 -18.61 43.13 -1.77
CA PRO A 130 -19.08 44.31 -2.48
C PRO A 130 -17.99 45.37 -2.46
N PHE A 131 -17.69 45.93 -3.64
CA PHE A 131 -16.96 47.19 -3.78
C PHE A 131 -17.63 48.26 -2.90
N LYS A 132 -17.09 48.47 -1.68
CA LYS A 132 -17.39 49.65 -0.88
C LYS A 132 -16.38 50.72 -1.27
N ASN A 133 -16.77 51.56 -2.23
CA ASN A 133 -16.04 52.78 -2.55
C ASN A 133 -16.54 53.90 -1.64
N SER A 134 -15.59 54.60 -1.01
CA SER A 134 -15.77 55.92 -0.39
C SER A 134 -16.15 56.97 -1.42
#